data_AF-A0A973A9X6-F1
#
_entry.id   AF-A0A973A9X6-F1
#
_cell.length_a   1.000
_cell.length_b   1.000
_cell.length_c   1.000
_cell.angle_alpha   90.00
_cell.angle_beta   90.00
_cell.angle_gamma   90.00
#
_symmetry.space_group_name_H-M   'P 1'
#
loop_
_entity.id
_entity.type
_entity.pdbx_description
1 polymer ?
#
loop_
_entity_poly.entity_id
_entity_poly.type
_entity_poly.pdbx_seq_one_letter_code
_entity_poly.pdbx_strand_id
1 'polypeptide(L)'
;MLNTSLAQSVIDHGISLGADFAELFVERSQTNMVSTLSSHVQSVQSGIDFGVGVRLVYGTKVLYGYTNKAEEDELKRIISELAAKDRRDPRISFTNFDYRQVEDKHAANRLLSTDPEVDSKVAFLLATDKAARAASNMISQTRGTCGQVEQKIELFNSEGLHTGDIRNYTRAFLVAIASDGSEQSTGSWNDGGLMGWELVERMNSEAAGKEAARQALVNLSAKPCPSGRMPVVLGNGFGGVIFHEACGHLLETTSVAKKASVFHDKMGEMIANPVVNAVDDGTMIKERGSINI
;
A
#
# COMPACT_ATOMS: atom_id res chain seq x y z
N MET A 1 4.02 17.71 11.54
CA MET A 1 2.97 18.14 10.60
C MET A 1 3.12 19.64 10.40
N LEU A 2 2.79 20.14 9.21
CA LEU A 2 3.28 21.41 8.70
C LEU A 2 2.47 22.59 9.27
N ASN A 3 3.10 23.73 9.49
CA ASN A 3 2.35 24.93 9.91
C ASN A 3 1.46 25.40 8.74
N THR A 4 0.18 25.70 9.01
CA THR A 4 -0.81 26.06 7.98
C THR A 4 -0.47 27.35 7.24
N SER A 5 0.06 28.38 7.92
CA SER A 5 0.44 29.62 7.25
C SER A 5 1.67 29.42 6.36
N LEU A 6 2.59 28.54 6.78
CA LEU A 6 3.73 28.13 5.95
C LEU A 6 3.23 27.36 4.71
N ALA A 7 2.33 26.39 4.89
CA ALA A 7 1.75 25.61 3.80
C ALA A 7 1.08 26.50 2.75
N GLN A 8 0.25 27.45 3.22
CA GLN A 8 -0.40 28.44 2.37
C GLN A 8 0.63 29.26 1.59
N SER A 9 1.63 29.81 2.28
CA SER A 9 2.68 30.63 1.68
C SER A 9 3.48 29.88 0.59
N VAL A 10 3.72 28.59 0.78
CA VAL A 10 4.40 27.73 -0.20
C VAL A 10 3.49 27.43 -1.42
N ILE A 11 2.21 27.13 -1.19
CA ILE A 11 1.23 26.90 -2.25
C ILE A 11 1.02 28.17 -3.09
N ASP A 12 0.84 29.31 -2.42
CA ASP A 12 0.68 30.62 -3.05
C ASP A 12 1.90 30.96 -3.91
N HIS A 13 3.11 30.60 -3.46
CA HIS A 13 4.32 30.74 -4.25
C HIS A 13 4.24 29.93 -5.55
N GLY A 14 3.82 28.67 -5.51
CA GLY A 14 3.60 27.85 -6.71
C GLY A 14 2.58 28.46 -7.68
N ILE A 15 1.46 28.96 -7.16
CA ILE A 15 0.41 29.63 -7.95
C ILE A 15 0.90 30.96 -8.54
N SER A 16 1.73 31.70 -7.81
CA SER A 16 2.36 32.94 -8.30
C SER A 16 3.30 32.72 -9.49
N LEU A 17 3.85 31.49 -9.64
CA LEU A 17 4.65 31.08 -10.81
C LEU A 17 3.79 30.58 -11.99
N GLY A 18 2.46 30.76 -11.90
CA GLY A 18 1.51 30.47 -12.96
C GLY A 18 1.04 29.01 -13.02
N ALA A 19 1.24 28.23 -11.94
CA ALA A 19 0.66 26.89 -11.84
C ALA A 19 -0.87 26.95 -11.80
N ASP A 20 -1.51 25.97 -12.46
CA ASP A 20 -2.96 25.79 -12.41
C ASP A 20 -3.43 25.17 -11.08
N PHE A 21 -2.57 24.34 -10.48
CA PHE A 21 -2.78 23.70 -9.18
C PHE A 21 -1.45 23.49 -8.48
N ALA A 22 -1.44 23.63 -7.15
CA ALA A 22 -0.30 23.33 -6.30
C ALA A 22 -0.74 22.53 -5.07
N GLU A 23 0.07 21.57 -4.66
CA GLU A 23 -0.21 20.70 -3.51
C GLU A 23 1.05 20.38 -2.73
N LEU A 24 0.89 20.26 -1.41
CA LEU A 24 1.85 19.69 -0.49
C LEU A 24 1.29 18.39 0.08
N PHE A 25 2.07 17.32 0.00
CA PHE A 25 1.81 16.05 0.64
C PHE A 25 2.86 15.82 1.72
N VAL A 26 2.49 15.92 2.98
CA VAL A 26 3.38 15.76 4.12
C VAL A 26 3.18 14.37 4.69
N GLU A 27 4.26 13.64 4.90
CA GLU A 27 4.22 12.30 5.45
C GLU A 27 5.20 12.15 6.61
N ARG A 28 4.75 11.48 7.66
CA ARG A 28 5.62 10.88 8.67
C ARG A 28 5.22 9.42 8.86
N SER A 29 6.14 8.51 8.60
CA SER A 29 5.90 7.07 8.71
C SER A 29 6.78 6.47 9.79
N GLN A 30 6.21 5.64 10.65
CA GLN A 30 6.95 4.76 11.54
C GLN A 30 6.80 3.33 11.06
N THR A 31 7.90 2.58 11.03
CA THR A 31 7.90 1.19 10.59
C THR A 31 8.54 0.30 11.64
N ASN A 32 8.02 -0.91 11.76
CA ASN A 32 8.65 -2.00 12.50
C ASN A 32 8.48 -3.31 11.74
N MET A 33 9.56 -4.06 11.60
CA MET A 33 9.58 -5.35 10.93
C MET A 33 10.38 -6.35 11.75
N VAL A 34 9.76 -7.49 12.05
CA VAL A 34 10.41 -8.66 12.63
C VAL A 34 10.48 -9.73 11.55
N SER A 35 11.67 -10.31 11.33
CA SER A 35 11.84 -11.45 10.44
C SER A 35 12.45 -12.65 11.15
N THR A 36 12.02 -13.85 10.76
CA THR A 36 12.55 -15.11 11.25
C THR A 36 13.09 -15.96 10.10
N LEU A 37 14.14 -16.73 10.40
CA LEU A 37 14.67 -17.79 9.56
C LEU A 37 14.61 -19.09 10.36
N SER A 38 13.64 -19.95 10.02
CA SER A 38 13.29 -21.13 10.81
C SER A 38 13.06 -20.77 12.29
N SER A 39 13.63 -21.54 13.23
CA SER A 39 13.48 -21.32 14.68
C SER A 39 14.09 -20.02 15.23
N HIS A 40 14.73 -19.19 14.41
CA HIS A 40 15.55 -18.08 14.89
C HIS A 40 15.03 -16.75 14.38
N VAL A 41 15.06 -15.74 15.25
CA VAL A 41 14.88 -14.35 14.84
C VAL A 41 16.09 -13.96 14.00
N GLN A 42 15.83 -13.54 12.77
CA GLN A 42 16.87 -13.13 11.82
C GLN A 42 17.16 -11.64 11.95
N SER A 43 16.12 -10.81 12.05
CA SER A 43 16.29 -9.37 12.26
C SER A 43 15.06 -8.73 12.90
N VAL A 44 15.30 -7.63 13.60
CA VAL A 44 14.28 -6.68 14.04
C VAL A 44 14.72 -5.32 13.55
N GLN A 45 13.89 -4.68 12.73
CA GLN A 45 14.16 -3.40 12.12
C GLN A 45 13.06 -2.42 12.51
N SER A 46 13.46 -1.17 12.77
CA SER A 46 12.53 -0.07 12.98
C SER A 46 13.04 1.15 12.23
N GLY A 47 12.12 1.97 11.73
CA GLY A 47 12.43 3.15 10.95
C GLY A 47 11.45 4.28 11.22
N ILE A 48 11.93 5.51 10.99
CA ILE A 48 11.08 6.69 10.93
C ILE A 48 11.48 7.44 9.68
N ASP A 49 10.49 7.67 8.81
CA ASP A 49 10.65 8.50 7.62
C ASP A 49 9.79 9.75 7.77
N PHE A 50 10.28 10.86 7.23
CA PHE A 50 9.55 12.11 7.12
C PHE A 50 9.86 12.75 5.76
N GLY A 51 8.82 13.28 5.12
CA GLY A 51 8.97 13.96 3.85
C GLY A 51 7.84 14.94 3.55
N VAL A 52 8.13 15.88 2.67
CA VAL A 52 7.17 16.78 2.04
C VAL A 52 7.33 16.62 0.53
N GLY A 53 6.30 16.10 -0.13
CA GLY A 53 6.14 16.13 -1.57
C GLY A 53 5.48 17.43 -2.00
N VAL A 54 5.95 17.99 -3.12
CA VAL A 54 5.40 19.19 -3.73
C VAL A 54 5.01 18.89 -5.16
N ARG A 55 3.77 19.17 -5.52
CA ARG A 55 3.23 18.94 -6.86
C ARG A 55 2.71 20.25 -7.45
N LEU A 56 3.15 20.56 -8.65
CA LEU A 56 2.66 21.69 -9.45
C LEU A 56 2.07 21.16 -10.76
N VAL A 57 0.90 21.66 -11.14
CA VAL A 57 0.23 21.28 -12.39
C VAL A 57 0.15 22.49 -13.31
N TYR A 58 0.53 22.29 -14.56
CA TYR A 58 0.55 23.28 -15.64
C TYR A 58 -0.20 22.68 -16.85
N GLY A 59 -1.53 22.83 -16.87
CA GLY A 59 -2.43 22.15 -17.81
C GLY A 59 -2.43 20.65 -17.55
N THR A 60 -1.87 19.87 -18.48
CA THR A 60 -1.68 18.42 -18.32
C THR A 60 -0.27 18.04 -17.86
N LYS A 61 0.64 19.03 -17.71
CA LYS A 61 2.00 18.78 -17.25
C LYS A 61 2.03 18.77 -15.72
N VAL A 62 2.63 17.75 -15.13
CA VAL A 62 2.85 17.64 -13.68
C VAL A 62 4.33 17.77 -13.39
N LEU A 63 4.69 18.64 -12.47
CA LEU A 63 6.03 18.79 -11.92
C LEU A 63 5.99 18.34 -10.47
N TYR A 64 6.92 17.49 -10.07
CA TYR A 64 6.98 16.92 -8.72
C TYR A 64 8.40 17.00 -8.17
N GLY A 65 8.50 17.38 -6.90
CA GLY A 65 9.73 17.34 -6.13
C GLY A 65 9.42 16.97 -4.69
N TYR A 66 10.44 16.63 -3.92
CA TYR A 66 10.26 16.21 -2.54
C TYR A 66 11.52 16.50 -1.72
N THR A 67 11.35 16.57 -0.41
CA THR A 67 12.44 16.78 0.55
C THR A 67 12.06 16.25 1.92
N ASN A 68 13.03 16.06 2.80
CA ASN A 68 12.82 15.79 4.23
C ASN A 68 12.96 17.06 5.09
N LYS A 69 13.10 18.23 4.45
CA LYS A 69 13.21 19.55 5.06
C LYS A 69 11.86 20.28 4.97
N ALA A 70 11.32 20.69 6.10
CA ALA A 70 9.99 21.30 6.19
C ALA A 70 10.02 22.84 6.16
N GLU A 71 11.21 23.44 6.06
CA GLU A 71 11.43 24.87 6.09
C GLU A 71 10.83 25.56 4.84
N GLU A 72 10.16 26.68 5.06
CA GLU A 72 9.43 27.43 4.02
C GLU A 72 10.32 27.78 2.82
N ASP A 73 11.51 28.31 3.09
CA ASP A 73 12.46 28.73 2.05
C ASP A 73 12.93 27.56 1.20
N GLU A 74 13.09 26.38 1.79
CA GLU A 74 13.52 25.18 1.06
C GLU A 74 12.41 24.67 0.15
N LEU A 75 11.16 24.64 0.64
CA LEU A 75 10.01 24.25 -0.17
C LEU A 75 9.78 25.24 -1.33
N LYS A 76 9.88 26.54 -1.06
CA LYS A 76 9.81 27.59 -2.10
C LYS A 76 10.96 27.51 -3.10
N ARG A 77 12.17 27.17 -2.65
CA ARG A 77 13.33 26.93 -3.53
C ARG A 77 13.05 25.77 -4.49
N ILE A 78 12.59 24.63 -3.98
CA ILE A 78 12.22 23.45 -4.79
C ILE A 78 11.14 23.82 -5.81
N ILE A 79 10.08 24.50 -5.39
CA ILE A 79 9.02 24.98 -6.30
C ILE A 79 9.59 25.86 -7.42
N SER A 80 10.49 26.79 -7.06
CA SER A 80 11.10 27.73 -8.01
C SER A 80 11.97 27.01 -9.04
N GLU A 81 12.70 25.99 -8.62
CA GLU A 81 13.54 25.16 -9.49
C GLU A 81 12.70 24.27 -10.41
N LEU A 82 11.65 23.62 -9.88
CA LEU A 82 10.72 22.83 -10.67
C LEU A 82 10.07 23.67 -11.77
N ALA A 83 9.52 24.83 -11.40
CA ALA A 83 8.77 25.69 -12.30
C ALA A 83 9.65 26.53 -13.25
N ALA A 84 10.99 26.48 -13.13
CA ALA A 84 11.89 27.42 -13.81
C ALA A 84 11.70 27.50 -15.33
N LYS A 85 11.31 26.38 -15.98
CA LYS A 85 11.08 26.30 -17.44
C LYS A 85 9.61 26.37 -17.84
N ASP A 86 8.70 26.50 -16.88
CA ASP A 86 7.25 26.41 -17.08
C ASP A 86 6.48 27.61 -16.55
N ARG A 87 7.20 28.67 -16.13
CA ARG A 87 6.59 29.91 -15.61
C ARG A 87 5.57 30.48 -16.60
N ARG A 88 4.44 30.92 -16.06
CA ARG A 88 3.38 31.65 -16.77
C ARG A 88 3.03 32.92 -16.01
N ASP A 89 2.10 33.69 -16.55
CA ASP A 89 1.57 34.87 -15.86
C ASP A 89 1.03 34.45 -14.47
N PRO A 90 1.34 35.23 -13.41
CA PRO A 90 0.88 34.92 -12.07
C PRO A 90 -0.63 34.80 -12.02
N ARG A 91 -1.11 33.79 -11.30
CA ARG A 91 -2.52 33.68 -10.96
C ARG A 91 -2.76 34.29 -9.59
N ILE A 92 -3.81 35.10 -9.50
CA ILE A 92 -4.27 35.68 -8.22
C ILE A 92 -5.57 34.98 -7.87
N SER A 93 -5.45 33.80 -7.25
CA SER A 93 -6.58 33.09 -6.66
C SER A 93 -6.14 32.62 -5.29
N PHE A 94 -6.73 33.20 -4.26
CA PHE A 94 -6.50 32.81 -2.87
C PHE A 94 -7.73 32.09 -2.37
N THR A 95 -7.55 30.84 -1.97
CA THR A 95 -8.60 30.01 -1.39
C THR A 95 -8.19 29.67 0.04
N ASN A 96 -9.06 29.96 1.01
CA ASN A 96 -8.81 29.57 2.39
C ASN A 96 -8.90 28.05 2.54
N PHE A 97 -8.09 27.48 3.43
CA PHE A 97 -8.20 26.08 3.76
C PHE A 97 -9.53 25.75 4.45
N ASP A 98 -10.10 24.62 4.04
CA ASP A 98 -11.21 23.95 4.66
C ASP A 98 -10.69 22.88 5.63
N TYR A 99 -11.07 23.01 6.89
CA TYR A 99 -10.57 22.20 8.01
C TYR A 99 -11.49 21.03 8.36
N ARG A 100 -12.45 20.67 7.49
CA ARG A 100 -13.34 19.53 7.71
C ARG A 100 -12.53 18.25 7.95
N GLN A 101 -12.79 17.64 9.10
CA GLN A 101 -12.19 16.36 9.48
C GLN A 101 -12.92 15.23 8.78
N VAL A 102 -12.16 14.27 8.27
CA VAL A 102 -12.70 13.02 7.73
C VAL A 102 -12.84 12.02 8.88
N GLU A 103 -13.96 11.31 8.91
CA GLU A 103 -14.19 10.26 9.88
C GLU A 103 -13.21 9.10 9.64
N ASP A 104 -12.45 8.72 10.68
CA ASP A 104 -11.59 7.54 10.61
C ASP A 104 -12.43 6.26 10.77
N LYS A 105 -12.64 5.55 9.65
CA LYS A 105 -13.38 4.29 9.61
C LYS A 105 -12.50 3.07 9.95
N HIS A 106 -11.21 3.28 10.21
CA HIS A 106 -10.20 2.24 10.30
C HIS A 106 -9.36 2.33 11.57
N ALA A 107 -9.93 2.91 12.63
CA ALA A 107 -9.28 3.08 13.91
C ALA A 107 -8.60 1.79 14.41
N ALA A 108 -7.31 1.93 14.72
CA ALA A 108 -6.45 0.87 15.22
C ALA A 108 -6.26 0.98 16.74
N ASN A 109 -6.21 -0.18 17.41
CA ASN A 109 -6.14 -0.25 18.87
C ASN A 109 -4.71 -0.48 19.38
N ARG A 110 -3.88 -1.19 18.61
CA ARG A 110 -2.50 -1.55 18.98
C ARG A 110 -1.52 -0.86 18.04
N LEU A 111 -1.30 0.42 18.33
CA LEU A 111 -0.53 1.36 17.52
C LEU A 111 0.97 1.16 17.69
N LEU A 112 1.71 1.29 16.59
CA LEU A 112 3.17 1.18 16.60
C LEU A 112 3.84 2.26 17.44
N SER A 113 3.28 3.48 17.44
CA SER A 113 3.78 4.60 18.24
C SER A 113 3.63 4.41 19.75
N THR A 114 2.75 3.49 20.18
CA THR A 114 2.53 3.17 21.61
C THR A 114 3.42 2.01 22.04
N ASP A 115 3.35 0.88 21.33
CA ASP A 115 4.19 -0.30 21.57
C ASP A 115 4.36 -1.09 20.26
N PRO A 116 5.59 -1.39 19.81
CA PRO A 116 5.81 -2.24 18.66
C PRO A 116 5.49 -3.72 18.92
N GLU A 117 5.29 -4.17 20.16
CA GLU A 117 4.88 -5.54 20.52
C GLU A 117 5.74 -6.63 19.86
N VAL A 118 7.06 -6.37 19.81
CA VAL A 118 8.04 -7.24 19.14
C VAL A 118 7.97 -8.66 19.66
N ASP A 119 7.85 -8.85 20.98
CA ASP A 119 7.78 -10.18 21.59
C ASP A 119 6.55 -10.98 21.12
N SER A 120 5.40 -10.31 20.97
CA SER A 120 4.17 -10.93 20.46
C SER A 120 4.34 -11.34 18.98
N LYS A 121 4.97 -10.48 18.16
CA LYS A 121 5.29 -10.77 16.76
C LYS A 121 6.25 -11.95 16.63
N VAL A 122 7.33 -11.98 17.43
CA VAL A 122 8.29 -13.09 17.48
C VAL A 122 7.60 -14.39 17.90
N ALA A 123 6.78 -14.37 18.96
CA ALA A 123 6.06 -15.54 19.44
C ALA A 123 5.13 -16.12 18.35
N PHE A 124 4.40 -15.25 17.64
CA PHE A 124 3.56 -15.66 16.51
C PHE A 124 4.38 -16.34 15.40
N LEU A 125 5.48 -15.72 14.97
CA LEU A 125 6.32 -16.26 13.89
C LEU A 125 6.96 -17.60 14.26
N LEU A 126 7.49 -17.73 15.48
CA LEU A 126 8.10 -18.97 15.95
C LEU A 126 7.07 -20.10 16.11
N ALA A 127 5.85 -19.78 16.57
CA ALA A 127 4.77 -20.76 16.62
C ALA A 127 4.35 -21.23 15.22
N THR A 128 4.30 -20.31 14.26
CA THR A 128 3.94 -20.59 12.87
C THR A 128 5.00 -21.45 12.17
N ASP A 129 6.28 -21.12 12.37
CA ASP A 129 7.41 -21.94 11.90
C ASP A 129 7.37 -23.36 12.49
N LYS A 130 7.13 -23.49 13.80
CA LYS A 130 7.02 -24.80 14.46
C LYS A 130 5.91 -25.64 13.84
N ALA A 131 4.74 -25.05 13.58
CA ALA A 131 3.62 -25.74 12.97
C ALA A 131 3.91 -26.18 11.53
N ALA A 132 4.56 -25.33 10.73
CA ALA A 132 4.96 -25.66 9.36
C ALA A 132 5.92 -26.85 9.32
N ARG A 133 6.98 -26.83 10.13
CA ARG A 133 7.98 -27.92 10.17
C ARG A 133 7.45 -29.22 10.78
N ALA A 134 6.45 -29.13 11.66
CA ALA A 134 5.76 -30.32 12.19
C ALA A 134 4.89 -31.03 11.14
N ALA A 135 4.51 -30.36 10.05
CA ALA A 135 3.65 -30.94 9.02
C ALA A 135 4.35 -32.00 8.16
N SER A 136 5.66 -31.89 7.94
CA SER A 136 6.45 -32.86 7.17
C SER A 136 7.95 -32.66 7.40
N ASN A 137 8.71 -33.76 7.39
CA ASN A 137 10.18 -33.74 7.41
C ASN A 137 10.78 -33.16 6.12
N MET A 138 9.97 -32.99 5.06
CA MET A 138 10.40 -32.36 3.81
C MET A 138 10.41 -30.83 3.90
N ILE A 139 9.82 -30.23 4.93
CA ILE A 139 9.91 -28.78 5.17
C ILE A 139 11.31 -28.47 5.70
N SER A 140 12.19 -28.01 4.82
CA SER A 140 13.61 -27.79 5.11
C SER A 140 13.89 -26.43 5.77
N GLN A 141 13.06 -25.42 5.47
CA GLN A 141 13.24 -24.07 5.96
C GLN A 141 11.91 -23.31 5.99
N THR A 142 11.79 -22.35 6.90
CA THR A 142 10.73 -21.34 6.86
C THR A 142 11.31 -19.93 6.91
N ARG A 143 10.57 -18.96 6.37
CA ARG A 143 10.88 -17.52 6.47
C ARG A 143 9.62 -16.79 6.90
N GLY A 144 9.66 -16.15 8.06
CA GLY A 144 8.54 -15.42 8.63
C GLY A 144 8.78 -13.92 8.62
N THR A 145 7.71 -13.14 8.48
CA THR A 145 7.77 -11.68 8.65
C THR A 145 6.48 -11.15 9.26
N CYS A 146 6.62 -10.29 10.27
CA CYS A 146 5.54 -9.44 10.76
C CYS A 146 5.99 -7.99 10.58
N GLY A 147 5.25 -7.23 9.78
CA GLY A 147 5.49 -5.81 9.52
C GLY A 147 4.33 -4.95 9.99
N GLN A 148 4.63 -3.81 10.58
CA GLN A 148 3.66 -2.78 10.96
C GLN A 148 4.16 -1.41 10.53
N VAL A 149 3.25 -0.60 10.00
CA VAL A 149 3.48 0.79 9.59
C VAL A 149 2.41 1.66 10.23
N GLU A 150 2.80 2.75 10.88
CA GLU A 150 1.92 3.84 11.29
C GLU A 150 2.30 5.08 10.47
N GLN A 151 1.46 5.42 9.50
CA GLN A 151 1.68 6.51 8.54
C GLN A 151 0.74 7.66 8.87
N LYS A 152 1.30 8.85 9.14
CA LYS A 152 0.55 10.08 9.33
C LYS A 152 0.75 10.95 8.09
N ILE A 153 -0.34 11.34 7.44
CA ILE A 153 -0.30 12.19 6.26
C ILE A 153 -1.06 13.50 6.49
N GLU A 154 -0.61 14.55 5.81
CA GLU A 154 -1.28 15.84 5.72
C GLU A 154 -1.26 16.30 4.27
N LEU A 155 -2.39 16.79 3.77
CA LEU A 155 -2.51 17.34 2.43
C LEU A 155 -2.95 18.79 2.50
N PHE A 156 -2.31 19.62 1.68
CA PHE A 156 -2.70 21.01 1.44
C PHE A 156 -2.76 21.23 -0.06
N ASN A 157 -3.78 21.92 -0.59
CA ASN A 157 -3.78 22.30 -2.00
C ASN A 157 -4.34 23.71 -2.28
N SER A 158 -4.09 24.20 -3.49
CA SER A 158 -4.52 25.53 -3.96
C SER A 158 -6.03 25.69 -4.12
N GLU A 159 -6.79 24.60 -4.07
CA GLU A 159 -8.26 24.62 -4.09
C GLU A 159 -8.86 24.73 -2.67
N GLY A 160 -8.01 24.92 -1.66
CA GLY A 160 -8.43 25.10 -0.27
C GLY A 160 -8.59 23.79 0.50
N LEU A 161 -8.09 22.65 0.03
CA LEU A 161 -8.09 21.43 0.83
C LEU A 161 -7.04 21.53 1.95
N HIS A 162 -7.44 21.27 3.20
CA HIS A 162 -6.55 20.84 4.27
C HIS A 162 -7.12 19.59 4.95
N THR A 163 -6.45 18.46 4.82
CA THR A 163 -6.92 17.22 5.43
C THR A 163 -5.75 16.33 5.83
N GLY A 164 -6.02 15.26 6.56
CA GLY A 164 -5.01 14.32 7.01
C GLY A 164 -5.62 13.00 7.43
N ASP A 165 -4.76 11.99 7.57
CA ASP A 165 -5.16 10.63 7.91
C ASP A 165 -4.05 9.93 8.68
N ILE A 166 -4.43 8.95 9.51
CA ILE A 166 -3.52 8.07 10.25
C ILE A 166 -3.78 6.64 9.82
N ARG A 167 -2.90 6.14 8.96
CA ARG A 167 -3.03 4.84 8.32
C ARG A 167 -2.15 3.83 9.03
N ASN A 168 -2.76 2.80 9.60
CA ASN A 168 -2.06 1.72 10.28
C ASN A 168 -2.08 0.48 9.39
N TYR A 169 -0.94 0.10 8.82
CA TYR A 169 -0.86 -1.11 8.00
C TYR A 169 -0.12 -2.20 8.76
N THR A 170 -0.76 -3.35 8.95
CA THR A 170 -0.11 -4.53 9.52
C THR A 170 -0.18 -5.68 8.54
N ARG A 171 0.91 -6.45 8.43
CA ARG A 171 0.97 -7.67 7.62
C ARG A 171 1.81 -8.73 8.30
N ALA A 172 1.31 -9.97 8.30
CA ALA A 172 2.06 -11.15 8.66
C ALA A 172 2.17 -12.09 7.46
N PHE A 173 3.31 -12.76 7.34
CA PHE A 173 3.62 -13.64 6.23
C PHE A 173 4.54 -14.77 6.67
N LEU A 174 4.30 -15.97 6.14
CA LEU A 174 5.20 -17.12 6.24
C LEU A 174 5.41 -17.74 4.86
N VAL A 175 6.65 -18.03 4.51
CA VAL A 175 7.04 -18.95 3.44
C VAL A 175 7.56 -20.24 4.06
N ALA A 176 7.03 -21.38 3.62
CA ALA A 176 7.62 -22.68 3.85
C ALA A 176 8.35 -23.15 2.58
N ILE A 177 9.52 -23.75 2.75
CA ILE A 177 10.31 -24.34 1.67
C ILE A 177 10.31 -25.86 1.88
N ALA A 178 9.81 -26.59 0.89
CA ALA A 178 9.81 -28.04 0.87
C ALA A 178 10.92 -28.55 -0.08
N SER A 179 11.58 -29.64 0.30
CA SER A 179 12.67 -30.25 -0.47
C SER A 179 12.64 -31.78 -0.32
N ASP A 180 12.83 -32.50 -1.43
CA ASP A 180 13.00 -33.96 -1.43
C ASP A 180 14.46 -34.41 -1.65
N GLY A 181 15.36 -33.45 -1.80
CA GLY A 181 16.79 -33.67 -2.06
C GLY A 181 17.17 -33.53 -3.54
N SER A 182 16.20 -33.56 -4.45
CA SER A 182 16.38 -33.28 -5.87
C SER A 182 15.75 -31.95 -6.28
N GLU A 183 14.56 -31.67 -5.78
CA GLU A 183 13.76 -30.49 -6.11
C GLU A 183 13.43 -29.67 -4.86
N GLN A 184 13.12 -28.40 -5.08
CA GLN A 184 12.60 -27.50 -4.06
C GLN A 184 11.35 -26.79 -4.55
N SER A 185 10.43 -26.54 -3.63
CA SER A 185 9.28 -25.70 -3.90
C SER A 185 8.91 -24.88 -2.67
N THR A 186 8.06 -23.88 -2.89
CA THR A 186 7.60 -23.00 -1.83
C THR A 186 6.09 -23.01 -1.72
N GLY A 187 5.63 -22.70 -0.53
CA GLY A 187 4.23 -22.45 -0.21
C GLY A 187 4.17 -21.32 0.80
N SER A 188 3.02 -20.66 0.87
CA SER A 188 2.93 -19.46 1.69
C SER A 188 1.58 -19.27 2.35
N TRP A 189 1.60 -18.48 3.42
CA TRP A 189 0.42 -17.95 4.06
C TRP A 189 0.65 -16.47 4.37
N ASN A 190 -0.35 -15.63 4.17
CA ASN A 190 -0.30 -14.21 4.53
C ASN A 190 -1.65 -13.70 5.01
N ASP A 191 -1.60 -12.72 5.90
CA ASP A 191 -2.75 -11.94 6.34
C ASP A 191 -2.31 -10.49 6.61
N GLY A 192 -3.24 -9.55 6.57
CA GLY A 192 -2.96 -8.15 6.80
C GLY A 192 -4.17 -7.25 6.55
N GLY A 193 -4.04 -6.00 6.98
CA GLY A 193 -5.12 -5.03 6.86
C GLY A 193 -4.68 -3.62 7.19
N LEU A 194 -5.63 -2.70 7.05
CA LEU A 194 -5.54 -1.34 7.54
C LEU A 194 -5.97 -1.32 9.02
N MET A 195 -5.12 -1.89 9.88
CA MET A 195 -5.29 -2.00 11.33
C MET A 195 -3.93 -2.18 12.04
N GLY A 196 -3.92 -2.05 13.36
CA GLY A 196 -2.73 -2.28 14.19
C GLY A 196 -2.42 -3.76 14.44
N TRP A 197 -1.57 -4.03 15.44
CA TRP A 197 -1.17 -5.41 15.79
C TRP A 197 -2.30 -6.24 16.41
N GLU A 198 -3.49 -5.67 16.65
CA GLU A 198 -4.72 -6.43 16.92
C GLU A 198 -5.05 -7.45 15.80
N LEU A 199 -4.41 -7.35 14.64
CA LEU A 199 -4.42 -8.39 13.60
C LEU A 199 -4.16 -9.79 14.17
N VAL A 200 -3.29 -9.91 15.17
CA VAL A 200 -2.95 -11.21 15.79
C VAL A 200 -4.16 -11.95 16.36
N GLU A 201 -5.22 -11.24 16.73
CA GLU A 201 -6.47 -11.84 17.25
C GLU A 201 -7.28 -12.57 16.17
N ARG A 202 -7.02 -12.26 14.89
CA ARG A 202 -7.65 -12.90 13.72
C ARG A 202 -6.82 -14.08 13.19
N MET A 203 -5.55 -14.15 13.60
CA MET A 203 -4.59 -15.10 13.05
C MET A 203 -4.44 -16.32 13.94
N ASN A 204 -4.34 -17.50 13.33
CA ASN A 204 -3.98 -18.73 14.01
C ASN A 204 -2.64 -19.22 13.48
N SER A 205 -1.60 -19.17 14.32
CA SER A 205 -0.23 -19.53 13.94
C SER A 205 -0.10 -20.99 13.49
N GLU A 206 -0.83 -21.91 14.11
CA GLU A 206 -0.83 -23.32 13.71
C GLU A 206 -1.43 -23.52 12.32
N ALA A 207 -2.61 -22.93 12.07
CA ALA A 207 -3.28 -22.99 10.77
C ALA A 207 -2.42 -22.33 9.67
N ALA A 208 -1.83 -21.16 9.97
CA ALA A 208 -0.94 -20.45 9.07
C ALA A 208 0.29 -21.29 8.67
N GLY A 209 0.94 -21.92 9.65
CA GLY A 209 2.09 -22.79 9.41
C GLY A 209 1.73 -24.02 8.57
N LYS A 210 0.60 -24.67 8.90
CA LYS A 210 0.09 -25.82 8.15
C LYS A 210 -0.28 -25.45 6.72
N GLU A 211 -0.87 -24.29 6.47
CA GLU A 211 -1.26 -23.87 5.13
C GLU A 211 -0.04 -23.58 4.25
N ALA A 212 0.97 -22.86 4.77
CA ALA A 212 2.21 -22.62 4.05
C ALA A 212 2.92 -23.95 3.70
N ALA A 213 3.00 -24.88 4.66
CA ALA A 213 3.58 -26.20 4.43
C ALA A 213 2.76 -27.03 3.42
N ARG A 214 1.43 -27.02 3.51
CA ARG A 214 0.54 -27.72 2.59
C ARG A 214 0.77 -27.26 1.16
N GLN A 215 0.82 -25.95 0.91
CA GLN A 215 1.10 -25.41 -0.43
C GLN A 215 2.47 -25.84 -0.95
N ALA A 216 3.50 -25.79 -0.10
CA ALA A 216 4.85 -26.21 -0.49
C ALA A 216 4.88 -27.69 -0.89
N LEU A 217 4.26 -28.57 -0.10
CA LEU A 217 4.22 -30.01 -0.38
C LEU A 217 3.40 -30.35 -1.64
N VAL A 218 2.28 -29.65 -1.86
CA VAL A 218 1.50 -29.78 -3.10
C VAL A 218 2.34 -29.36 -4.30
N ASN A 219 3.05 -28.24 -4.21
CA ASN A 219 3.89 -27.74 -5.30
C ASN A 219 5.08 -28.65 -5.58
N LEU A 220 5.69 -29.25 -4.54
CA LEU A 220 6.81 -30.17 -4.70
C LEU A 220 6.42 -31.43 -5.49
N SER A 221 5.19 -31.90 -5.32
CA SER A 221 4.67 -33.09 -6.00
C SER A 221 3.94 -32.78 -7.31
N ALA A 222 3.87 -31.50 -7.70
CA ALA A 222 3.12 -31.07 -8.88
C ALA A 222 3.81 -31.52 -10.17
N LYS A 223 3.01 -32.01 -11.12
CA LYS A 223 3.46 -32.32 -12.48
C LYS A 223 3.36 -31.08 -13.37
N PRO A 224 4.06 -31.05 -14.52
CA PRO A 224 3.88 -30.01 -15.52
C PRO A 224 2.41 -29.81 -15.89
N CYS A 225 1.97 -28.55 -15.90
CA CYS A 225 0.61 -28.17 -16.29
C CYS A 225 0.41 -28.41 -17.80
N PRO A 226 -0.75 -28.93 -18.25
CA PRO A 226 -1.05 -29.06 -19.68
C PRO A 226 -1.06 -27.69 -20.37
N SER A 227 -0.67 -27.65 -21.65
CA SER A 227 -0.66 -26.44 -22.46
C SER A 227 -1.83 -26.40 -23.45
N GLY A 228 -2.31 -25.18 -23.75
CA GLY A 228 -3.36 -24.94 -24.74
C GLY A 228 -4.58 -24.22 -24.17
N ARG A 229 -5.59 -24.04 -25.03
CA ARG A 229 -6.88 -23.46 -24.63
C ARG A 229 -7.72 -24.51 -23.92
N MET A 230 -8.14 -24.21 -22.69
CA MET A 230 -9.00 -25.07 -21.90
C MET A 230 -9.89 -24.24 -20.96
N PRO A 231 -11.03 -24.78 -20.50
CA PRO A 231 -11.79 -24.18 -19.41
C PRO A 231 -10.96 -24.13 -18.13
N VAL A 232 -11.04 -23.01 -17.40
CA VAL A 232 -10.37 -22.82 -16.11
C VAL A 232 -11.41 -22.38 -15.08
N VAL A 233 -11.40 -23.03 -13.92
CA VAL A 233 -12.19 -22.61 -12.76
C VAL A 233 -11.28 -21.86 -11.81
N LEU A 234 -11.58 -20.60 -11.56
CA LEU A 234 -10.84 -19.76 -10.64
C LEU A 234 -11.46 -19.84 -9.25
N GLY A 235 -10.61 -20.05 -8.24
CA GLY A 235 -11.03 -19.97 -6.85
C GLY A 235 -11.48 -18.55 -6.46
N ASN A 236 -12.26 -18.45 -5.39
CA ASN A 236 -12.62 -17.16 -4.80
C ASN A 236 -11.41 -16.46 -4.15
N GLY A 237 -11.59 -15.21 -3.73
CA GLY A 237 -10.54 -14.42 -3.10
C GLY A 237 -9.47 -14.01 -4.11
N PHE A 238 -8.24 -14.48 -3.94
CA PHE A 238 -7.10 -14.07 -4.78
C PHE A 238 -7.26 -14.45 -6.26
N GLY A 239 -8.13 -15.40 -6.62
CA GLY A 239 -8.48 -15.65 -8.02
C GLY A 239 -9.09 -14.44 -8.73
N GLY A 240 -9.59 -13.45 -7.98
CA GLY A 240 -10.05 -12.16 -8.48
C GLY A 240 -8.96 -11.27 -9.09
N VAL A 241 -7.68 -11.60 -8.95
CA VAL A 241 -6.57 -10.90 -9.64
C VAL A 241 -6.81 -10.83 -11.15
N ILE A 242 -7.49 -11.83 -11.74
CA ILE A 242 -7.84 -11.77 -13.16
C ILE A 242 -8.61 -10.50 -13.53
N PHE A 243 -9.48 -9.99 -12.64
CA PHE A 243 -10.22 -8.76 -12.87
C PHE A 243 -9.32 -7.53 -12.77
N HIS A 244 -8.39 -7.52 -11.82
CA HIS A 244 -7.41 -6.43 -11.67
C HIS A 244 -6.61 -6.22 -12.97
N GLU A 245 -6.14 -7.32 -13.56
CA GLU A 245 -5.35 -7.29 -14.78
C GLU A 245 -6.19 -7.10 -16.05
N ALA A 246 -7.29 -7.86 -16.19
CA ALA A 246 -8.08 -7.87 -17.41
C ALA A 246 -8.96 -6.62 -17.56
N CYS A 247 -9.31 -5.96 -16.46
CA CYS A 247 -10.18 -4.80 -16.45
C CYS A 247 -9.63 -3.63 -15.61
N GLY A 248 -9.19 -3.88 -14.37
CA GLY A 248 -8.86 -2.86 -13.38
C GLY A 248 -7.91 -1.78 -13.91
N HIS A 249 -6.67 -2.16 -14.24
CA HIS A 249 -5.67 -1.23 -14.79
C HIS A 249 -6.12 -0.54 -16.08
N LEU A 250 -6.87 -1.25 -16.94
CA LEU A 250 -7.36 -0.71 -18.20
C LEU A 250 -8.48 0.32 -18.00
N LEU A 251 -9.15 0.33 -16.85
CA LEU A 251 -10.16 1.32 -16.50
C LEU A 251 -9.58 2.55 -15.80
N GLU A 252 -8.28 2.55 -15.46
CA GLU A 252 -7.62 3.71 -14.85
C GLU A 252 -7.62 4.91 -15.81
N THR A 253 -7.96 6.09 -15.26
CA THR A 253 -8.07 7.35 -16.02
C THR A 253 -6.79 7.70 -16.77
N THR A 254 -5.62 7.33 -16.25
CA THR A 254 -4.31 7.56 -16.88
C THR A 254 -4.21 6.91 -18.26
N SER A 255 -4.83 5.75 -18.45
CA SER A 255 -4.88 5.00 -19.71
C SER A 255 -6.08 5.42 -20.57
N VAL A 256 -7.25 5.60 -19.95
CA VAL A 256 -8.50 5.97 -20.63
C VAL A 256 -8.42 7.37 -21.24
N ALA A 257 -7.97 8.38 -20.48
CA ALA A 257 -7.93 9.78 -20.93
C ALA A 257 -6.99 9.98 -22.14
N LYS A 258 -5.96 9.14 -22.25
CA LYS A 258 -5.00 9.16 -23.36
C LYS A 258 -5.43 8.28 -24.54
N LYS A 259 -6.61 7.65 -24.47
CA LYS A 259 -7.09 6.64 -25.44
C LYS A 259 -6.11 5.48 -25.62
N ALA A 260 -5.36 5.15 -24.58
CA ALA A 260 -4.41 4.03 -24.56
C ALA A 260 -5.02 2.72 -24.03
N SER A 261 -6.22 2.80 -23.45
CA SER A 261 -6.99 1.64 -23.00
C SER A 261 -7.95 1.15 -24.09
N VAL A 262 -8.15 -0.17 -24.16
CA VAL A 262 -9.21 -0.80 -24.97
C VAL A 262 -10.63 -0.39 -24.54
N PHE A 263 -10.79 0.18 -23.35
CA PHE A 263 -12.07 0.64 -22.81
C PHE A 263 -12.33 2.14 -23.00
N HIS A 264 -11.45 2.88 -23.68
CA HIS A 264 -11.52 4.35 -23.71
C HIS A 264 -12.83 4.93 -24.29
N ASP A 265 -13.57 4.14 -25.08
CA ASP A 265 -14.82 4.50 -25.76
C ASP A 265 -15.95 3.50 -25.45
N LYS A 266 -15.85 2.74 -24.36
CA LYS A 266 -16.78 1.64 -24.03
C LYS A 266 -17.75 1.94 -22.89
N MET A 267 -17.90 3.22 -22.53
CA MET A 267 -18.89 3.62 -21.53
C MET A 267 -20.31 3.31 -22.03
N GLY A 268 -21.06 2.49 -21.28
CA GLY A 268 -22.40 2.03 -21.64
C GLY A 268 -22.46 0.77 -22.50
N GLU A 269 -21.31 0.24 -22.94
CA GLU A 269 -21.23 -0.97 -23.77
C GLU A 269 -21.04 -2.24 -22.91
N MET A 270 -21.45 -3.38 -23.45
CA MET A 270 -21.22 -4.67 -22.80
C MET A 270 -19.77 -5.13 -22.99
N ILE A 271 -18.97 -5.05 -21.94
CA ILE A 271 -17.53 -5.42 -21.95
C ILE A 271 -17.22 -6.76 -21.26
N ALA A 272 -18.22 -7.36 -20.60
CA ALA A 272 -18.09 -8.64 -19.90
C ALA A 272 -19.41 -9.43 -19.98
N ASN A 273 -19.39 -10.69 -19.54
CA ASN A 273 -20.59 -11.52 -19.48
C ASN A 273 -21.64 -10.90 -18.52
N PRO A 274 -22.96 -10.95 -18.82
CA PRO A 274 -24.00 -10.34 -17.98
C PRO A 274 -24.06 -10.81 -16.52
N VAL A 275 -23.48 -11.97 -16.19
CA VAL A 275 -23.41 -12.46 -14.79
C VAL A 275 -22.29 -11.83 -13.98
N VAL A 276 -21.39 -11.08 -14.63
CA VAL A 276 -20.23 -10.46 -13.99
C VAL A 276 -20.58 -9.04 -13.58
N ASN A 277 -20.39 -8.73 -12.31
CA ASN A 277 -20.40 -7.38 -11.79
C ASN A 277 -19.13 -7.17 -10.97
N ALA A 278 -18.41 -6.08 -11.23
CA ALA A 278 -17.12 -5.79 -10.63
C ALA A 278 -17.11 -4.34 -10.14
N VAL A 279 -16.52 -4.12 -8.98
CA VAL A 279 -16.51 -2.87 -8.24
C VAL A 279 -15.13 -2.66 -7.64
N ASP A 280 -14.61 -1.44 -7.74
CA ASP A 280 -13.51 -0.93 -6.93
C ASP A 280 -14.11 -0.22 -5.71
N ASP A 281 -13.87 -0.75 -4.51
CA ASP A 281 -14.47 -0.26 -3.26
C ASP A 281 -13.39 0.03 -2.22
N GLY A 282 -12.96 1.29 -2.16
CA GLY A 282 -12.04 1.80 -1.15
C GLY A 282 -12.65 1.99 0.24
N THR A 283 -13.92 1.66 0.46
CA THR A 283 -14.65 1.96 1.71
C THR A 283 -14.78 0.79 2.68
N MET A 284 -14.24 -0.38 2.30
CA MET A 284 -14.32 -1.59 3.12
C MET A 284 -13.61 -1.42 4.48
N ILE A 285 -14.24 -1.83 5.57
CA ILE A 285 -13.69 -1.57 6.91
C ILE A 285 -12.46 -2.45 7.18
N LYS A 286 -11.30 -1.83 7.43
CA LYS A 286 -10.02 -2.44 7.83
C LYS A 286 -9.38 -3.34 6.75
N GLU A 287 -9.95 -3.40 5.55
CA GLU A 287 -9.30 -4.06 4.41
C GLU A 287 -8.07 -3.28 3.98
N ARG A 288 -7.04 -3.99 3.51
CA ARG A 288 -5.72 -3.39 3.21
C ARG A 288 -5.77 -2.30 2.12
N GLY A 289 -6.67 -2.42 1.15
CA GLY A 289 -6.82 -1.50 0.02
C GLY A 289 -7.72 -0.29 0.28
N SER A 290 -8.22 -0.14 1.51
CA SER A 290 -9.20 0.89 1.86
C SER A 290 -8.56 2.25 2.09
N ILE A 291 -9.36 3.31 1.96
CA ILE A 291 -8.93 4.70 2.07
C ILE A 291 -9.99 5.52 2.83
N ASN A 292 -9.54 6.33 3.80
CA ASN A 292 -10.37 7.39 4.39
C ASN A 292 -10.41 8.62 3.48
N ILE A 293 -9.24 8.96 2.90
CA ILE A 293 -8.99 10.15 2.06
C ILE A 293 -8.09 9.84 0.86
#